data_AF-A0A8T5PGU7-F1
#
_entry.id   AF-A0A8T5PGU7-F1
#
_cell.length_a   1.000
_cell.length_b   1.000
_cell.length_c   1.000
_cell.angle_alpha   90.00
_cell.angle_beta   90.00
_cell.angle_gamma   90.00
#
_symmetry.space_group_name_H-M   'P 1'
#
loop_
_entity.id
_entity.type
_entity.pdbx_description
1 polymer ?
#
loop_
_entity_poly.entity_id
_entity_poly.type
_entity_poly.pdbx_seq_one_letter_code
_entity_poly.pdbx_strand_id
1 'polypeptide(L)'
;MKRPNWKVWLENRKECKKWNNFYLQKKILRKQSLKPKDYFIKALHNLDFANWIYEKHKNEIKNLFGEQRFFDWVIVIYYYAIYHAALALIASKNLFSKSHLATLNALILYFYHEKKIEKEDVEIVIESISKVLEREDIETIVETKELRERASYGASYEFEESLVETAKSNAIKFIEKVRSILEI
;
A
#
# COMPACT_ATOMS: atom_id res chain seq x y z
N MET A 1 -7.26 -21.49 12.90
CA MET A 1 -6.63 -20.21 13.31
C MET A 1 -7.65 -19.11 13.04
N LYS A 2 -7.85 -18.13 13.93
CA LYS A 2 -8.74 -16.98 13.64
C LYS A 2 -8.24 -16.27 12.38
N ARG A 3 -9.11 -15.58 11.64
CA ARG A 3 -8.70 -14.79 10.47
C ARG A 3 -7.77 -13.64 10.91
N PRO A 4 -6.77 -13.28 10.10
CA PRO A 4 -5.88 -12.15 10.38
C PRO A 4 -6.68 -10.84 10.46
N ASN A 5 -6.40 -10.00 11.45
CA ASN A 5 -7.04 -8.70 11.64
C ASN A 5 -6.00 -7.66 12.07
N TRP A 6 -5.76 -6.67 11.21
CA TRP A 6 -4.74 -5.65 11.44
C TRP A 6 -5.06 -4.70 12.59
N LYS A 7 -6.35 -4.43 12.87
CA LYS A 7 -6.76 -3.58 14.00
C LYS A 7 -6.32 -4.20 15.32
N VAL A 8 -6.51 -5.53 15.46
CA VAL A 8 -6.01 -6.29 16.60
C VAL A 8 -4.49 -6.26 16.68
N TRP A 9 -3.79 -6.28 15.53
CA TRP A 9 -2.33 -6.17 15.52
C TRP A 9 -1.82 -4.82 16.02
N LEU A 10 -2.52 -3.71 15.74
CA LEU A 10 -2.17 -2.39 16.26
C LEU A 10 -2.32 -2.31 17.78
N GLU A 11 -3.40 -2.85 18.33
CA GLU A 11 -3.70 -2.80 19.76
C GLU A 11 -2.87 -3.80 20.57
N ASN A 12 -2.55 -4.95 19.99
CA ASN A 12 -1.91 -6.06 20.70
C ASN A 12 -0.64 -6.55 20.01
N ARG A 13 0.50 -6.04 20.50
CA ARG A 13 1.84 -6.45 20.03
C ARG A 13 2.09 -7.96 20.15
N LYS A 14 1.56 -8.63 21.17
CA LYS A 14 1.75 -10.08 21.35
C LYS A 14 1.04 -10.87 20.24
N GLU A 15 -0.19 -10.49 19.91
CA GLU A 15 -0.93 -11.10 18.81
C GLU A 15 -0.27 -10.78 17.45
N CYS A 16 0.17 -9.53 17.25
CA CYS A 16 0.93 -9.15 16.06
C CYS A 16 2.18 -10.02 15.87
N LYS A 17 2.97 -10.22 16.94
CA LYS A 17 4.17 -11.09 16.94
C LYS A 17 3.83 -12.56 16.67
N LYS A 18 2.73 -13.07 17.20
CA LYS A 18 2.27 -14.45 16.94
C LYS A 18 2.00 -14.68 15.45
N TRP A 19 1.33 -13.73 14.79
CA TRP A 19 1.12 -13.78 13.34
C TRP A 19 2.43 -13.65 12.56
N ASN A 20 3.33 -12.78 13.00
CA ASN A 20 4.65 -12.66 12.37
C ASN A 20 5.43 -13.97 12.41
N ASN A 21 5.46 -14.64 13.57
CA ASN A 21 6.07 -15.95 13.74
C ASN A 21 5.40 -17.00 12.84
N PHE A 22 4.07 -17.00 12.73
CA PHE A 22 3.37 -17.89 11.81
C PHE A 22 3.80 -17.67 10.36
N TYR A 23 3.87 -16.42 9.90
CA TYR A 23 4.32 -16.09 8.54
C TYR A 23 5.78 -16.51 8.30
N LEU A 24 6.66 -16.37 9.29
CA LEU A 24 8.05 -16.83 9.22
C LEU A 24 8.12 -18.37 9.13
N GLN A 25 7.39 -19.09 9.98
CA GLN A 25 7.33 -20.55 9.98
C GLN A 25 6.81 -21.11 8.65
N LYS A 26 5.83 -20.43 8.04
CA LYS A 26 5.28 -20.78 6.73
C LYS A 26 6.10 -20.27 5.54
N LYS A 27 7.24 -19.60 5.79
CA LYS A 27 8.10 -18.98 4.77
C LYS A 27 7.38 -17.95 3.88
N ILE A 28 6.28 -17.38 4.38
CA ILE A 28 5.55 -16.26 3.75
C ILE A 28 6.36 -14.97 3.98
N LEU A 29 6.82 -14.76 5.21
CA LEU A 29 7.93 -13.87 5.52
C LEU A 29 9.22 -14.68 5.48
N ARG A 30 10.25 -14.15 4.84
CA ARG A 30 11.54 -14.80 4.68
C ARG A 30 12.68 -13.78 4.70
N LYS A 31 13.91 -14.27 4.74
CA LYS A 31 15.10 -13.40 4.65
C LYS A 31 15.09 -12.66 3.32
N GLN A 32 15.39 -11.36 3.35
CA GLN A 32 15.52 -10.56 2.14
C GLN A 32 16.76 -10.95 1.32
N SER A 33 16.69 -10.74 0.01
CA SER A 33 17.82 -10.88 -0.92
C SER A 33 18.29 -9.56 -1.55
N LEU A 34 17.49 -8.50 -1.45
CA LEU A 34 17.74 -7.18 -2.03
C LEU A 34 17.84 -6.13 -0.93
N LYS A 35 18.73 -5.16 -1.09
CA LYS A 35 18.94 -4.11 -0.09
C LYS A 35 17.67 -3.26 0.04
N PRO A 36 17.42 -2.64 1.22
CA PRO A 36 16.31 -1.70 1.40
C PRO A 36 16.22 -0.63 0.30
N LYS A 37 17.39 -0.10 -0.10
CA LYS A 37 17.52 0.89 -1.17
C LYS A 37 16.99 0.40 -2.53
N ASP A 38 17.11 -0.87 -2.85
CA ASP A 38 16.65 -1.42 -4.13
C ASP A 38 15.11 -1.39 -4.22
N TYR A 39 14.43 -1.76 -3.13
CA TYR A 39 12.98 -1.64 -3.04
C TYR A 39 12.52 -0.18 -3.02
N PHE A 40 13.27 0.71 -2.36
CA PHE A 40 12.94 2.13 -2.34
C PHE A 40 13.08 2.77 -3.73
N ILE A 41 14.13 2.44 -4.49
CA ILE A 41 14.27 2.87 -5.89
C ILE A 41 13.08 2.36 -6.72
N LYS A 42 12.63 1.13 -6.49
CA LYS A 42 11.44 0.60 -7.17
C LYS A 42 10.16 1.35 -6.78
N ALA A 43 10.03 1.78 -5.53
CA ALA A 43 8.93 2.61 -5.06
C ALA A 43 8.91 3.96 -5.80
N LEU A 44 10.06 4.64 -5.89
CA LEU A 44 10.20 5.90 -6.64
C LEU A 44 9.89 5.72 -8.13
N HIS A 45 10.43 4.67 -8.75
CA HIS A 45 10.14 4.35 -10.15
C HIS A 45 8.63 4.21 -10.41
N ASN A 46 7.90 3.54 -9.52
CA ASN A 46 6.45 3.41 -9.66
C ASN A 46 5.74 4.74 -9.42
N LEU A 47 6.16 5.54 -8.43
CA LEU A 47 5.61 6.87 -8.16
C LEU A 47 5.78 7.80 -9.37
N ASP A 48 6.97 7.86 -9.94
CA ASP A 48 7.30 8.70 -11.11
C ASP A 48 6.47 8.28 -12.32
N PHE A 49 6.33 6.96 -12.54
CA PHE A 49 5.51 6.44 -13.62
C PHE A 49 4.02 6.74 -13.44
N ALA A 50 3.48 6.60 -12.23
CA ALA A 50 2.09 6.96 -11.92
C ALA A 50 1.83 8.45 -12.13
N ASN A 51 2.73 9.31 -11.64
CA ASN A 51 2.66 10.76 -11.84
C ASN A 51 2.66 11.10 -13.34
N TRP A 52 3.57 10.51 -14.10
CA TRP A 52 3.64 10.75 -15.54
C TRP A 52 2.37 10.31 -16.27
N ILE A 53 1.87 9.10 -16.02
CA ILE A 53 0.61 8.64 -16.62
C ILE A 53 -0.54 9.56 -16.23
N TYR A 54 -0.64 9.95 -14.96
CA TYR A 54 -1.72 10.81 -14.50
C TYR A 54 -1.71 12.19 -15.17
N GLU A 55 -0.54 12.81 -15.32
CA GLU A 55 -0.41 14.07 -16.07
C GLU A 55 -0.77 13.91 -17.55
N LYS A 56 -0.45 12.75 -18.16
CA LYS A 56 -0.88 12.44 -19.54
C LYS A 56 -2.39 12.27 -19.67
N HIS A 57 -3.07 11.82 -18.62
CA HIS A 57 -4.53 11.72 -18.63
C HIS A 57 -5.23 13.07 -18.73
N LYS A 58 -4.63 14.13 -18.18
CA LYS A 58 -5.20 15.48 -18.24
C LYS A 58 -5.22 16.07 -19.66
N ASN A 59 -4.25 15.70 -20.50
CA ASN A 59 -4.00 16.40 -21.76
C ASN A 59 -4.08 15.52 -23.02
N GLU A 60 -3.75 14.22 -22.93
CA GLU A 60 -3.43 13.38 -24.11
C GLU A 60 -4.30 12.13 -24.24
N ILE A 61 -4.71 11.51 -23.13
CA ILE A 61 -5.44 10.23 -23.17
C ILE A 61 -6.80 10.36 -23.86
N LYS A 62 -7.52 11.47 -23.64
CA LYS A 62 -8.81 11.70 -24.31
C LYS A 62 -8.70 11.69 -25.83
N ASN A 63 -7.59 12.19 -26.37
CA ASN A 63 -7.34 12.23 -27.81
C ASN A 63 -7.00 10.85 -28.39
N LEU A 64 -6.42 9.95 -27.58
CA LEU A 64 -5.98 8.61 -28.00
C LEU A 64 -7.04 7.53 -27.76
N PHE A 65 -7.83 7.66 -26.69
CA PHE A 65 -8.72 6.61 -26.19
C PHE A 65 -10.17 7.09 -25.94
N GLY A 66 -10.51 8.30 -26.38
CA GLY A 66 -11.85 8.87 -26.23
C GLY A 66 -12.20 9.14 -24.77
N GLU A 67 -13.37 8.69 -24.31
CA GLU A 67 -13.81 8.90 -22.93
C GLU A 67 -13.22 7.90 -21.92
N GLN A 68 -12.34 6.98 -22.36
CA GLN A 68 -11.64 6.06 -21.47
C GLN A 68 -10.59 6.78 -20.63
N ARG A 69 -10.54 6.47 -19.34
CA ARG A 69 -9.75 7.23 -18.35
C ARG A 69 -8.69 6.45 -17.61
N PHE A 70 -8.73 5.12 -17.62
CA PHE A 70 -7.73 4.22 -17.01
C PHE A 70 -7.19 4.65 -15.62
N PHE A 71 -7.99 5.37 -14.82
CA PHE A 71 -7.58 5.91 -13.52
C PHE A 71 -7.43 4.79 -12.48
N ASP A 72 -8.14 3.68 -12.67
CA ASP A 72 -7.92 2.42 -11.97
C ASP A 72 -6.45 1.97 -12.07
N TRP A 73 -5.86 1.99 -13.27
CA TRP A 73 -4.45 1.62 -13.46
C TRP A 73 -3.50 2.60 -12.79
N VAL A 74 -3.80 3.90 -12.81
CA VAL A 74 -3.00 4.91 -12.10
C VAL A 74 -3.00 4.63 -10.59
N ILE A 75 -4.17 4.34 -10.02
CA ILE A 75 -4.31 3.97 -8.60
C ILE A 75 -3.53 2.70 -8.28
N VAL A 76 -3.57 1.68 -9.15
CA VAL A 76 -2.79 0.45 -8.99
C VAL A 76 -1.28 0.72 -8.96
N ILE A 77 -0.78 1.63 -9.79
CA ILE A 77 0.65 1.97 -9.80
C ILE A 77 1.05 2.70 -8.51
N TYR A 78 0.25 3.67 -8.02
CA TYR A 78 0.49 4.32 -6.73
C TYR A 78 0.48 3.32 -5.56
N TYR A 79 -0.44 2.35 -5.60
CA TYR A 79 -0.44 1.24 -4.66
C TYR A 79 0.88 0.47 -4.68
N TYR A 80 1.38 0.10 -5.86
CA TYR A 80 2.67 -0.60 -5.94
C TYR A 80 3.84 0.29 -5.53
N ALA A 81 3.75 1.62 -5.64
CA ALA A 81 4.73 2.53 -5.07
C ALA A 81 4.76 2.40 -3.52
N ILE A 82 3.60 2.47 -2.87
CA ILE A 82 3.44 2.29 -1.41
C ILE A 82 3.91 0.91 -0.97
N TYR A 83 3.50 -0.15 -1.68
CA TYR A 83 3.88 -1.52 -1.36
C TYR A 83 5.40 -1.73 -1.40
N HIS A 84 6.09 -1.21 -2.43
CA HIS A 84 7.54 -1.31 -2.50
C HIS A 84 8.23 -0.45 -1.43
N ALA A 85 7.66 0.69 -1.03
CA ALA A 85 8.15 1.46 0.10
C ALA A 85 8.02 0.68 1.42
N ALA A 86 6.91 -0.03 1.63
CA ALA A 86 6.74 -0.92 2.79
C ALA A 86 7.72 -2.10 2.75
N LEU A 87 8.00 -2.67 1.56
CA LEU A 87 9.05 -3.67 1.38
C LEU A 87 10.44 -3.14 1.74
N ALA A 88 10.76 -1.89 1.38
CA ALA A 88 12.01 -1.25 1.76
C ALA A 88 12.20 -1.18 3.29
N LEU A 89 11.14 -0.80 4.01
CA LEU A 89 11.14 -0.81 5.48
C LEU A 89 11.40 -2.22 6.02
N ILE A 90 10.60 -3.22 5.65
CA ILE A 90 10.78 -4.56 6.21
C ILE A 90 12.12 -5.21 5.79
N ALA A 91 12.67 -4.84 4.62
CA ALA A 91 13.99 -5.26 4.19
C ALA A 91 15.10 -4.72 5.11
N SER A 92 14.92 -3.54 5.72
CA SER A 92 15.87 -3.01 6.73
C SER A 92 15.92 -3.85 8.01
N LYS A 93 14.87 -4.64 8.25
CA LYS A 93 14.79 -5.67 9.30
C LYS A 93 15.19 -7.06 8.79
N ASN A 94 15.83 -7.13 7.62
CA ASN A 94 16.27 -8.34 6.95
C ASN A 94 15.11 -9.27 6.52
N LEU A 95 13.92 -8.71 6.25
CA LEU A 95 12.71 -9.45 5.89
C LEU A 95 12.19 -9.12 4.49
N PHE A 96 11.52 -10.08 3.87
CA PHE A 96 10.82 -9.93 2.59
C PHE A 96 9.55 -10.78 2.59
N SER A 97 8.52 -10.32 1.89
CA SER A 97 7.27 -11.05 1.68
C SER A 97 6.69 -10.74 0.30
N LYS A 98 6.03 -11.73 -0.31
CA LYS A 98 5.14 -11.52 -1.46
C LYS A 98 3.67 -11.31 -1.06
N SER A 99 3.33 -11.58 0.20
CA SER A 99 1.99 -11.38 0.75
C SER A 99 1.86 -9.96 1.32
N HIS A 100 0.79 -9.27 0.92
CA HIS A 100 0.47 -7.93 1.42
C HIS A 100 0.17 -7.94 2.91
N LEU A 101 -0.64 -8.90 3.39
CA LEU A 101 -0.94 -9.05 4.82
C LEU A 101 0.30 -9.34 5.66
N ALA A 102 1.21 -10.19 5.19
CA ALA A 102 2.43 -10.48 5.93
C ALA A 102 3.40 -9.28 5.92
N THR A 103 3.43 -8.50 4.84
CA THR A 103 4.16 -7.22 4.77
C THR A 103 3.59 -6.22 5.78
N LEU A 104 2.26 -6.05 5.81
CA LEU A 104 1.56 -5.19 6.76
C LEU A 104 1.81 -5.61 8.21
N ASN A 105 1.74 -6.92 8.50
CA ASN A 105 2.01 -7.43 9.83
C ASN A 105 3.46 -7.13 10.28
N ALA A 106 4.45 -7.34 9.40
CA ALA A 106 5.84 -7.00 9.70
C ALA A 106 6.04 -5.49 9.89
N LEU A 107 5.40 -4.67 9.04
CA LEU A 107 5.41 -3.21 9.17
C LEU A 107 4.88 -2.78 10.54
N ILE A 108 3.71 -3.29 10.95
CA ILE A 108 3.12 -2.98 12.25
C ILE A 108 4.04 -3.43 13.39
N LEU A 109 4.56 -4.66 13.33
CA LEU A 109 5.39 -5.21 14.40
C LEU A 109 6.70 -4.44 14.62
N TYR A 110 7.38 -4.07 13.53
CA TYR A 110 8.75 -3.55 13.57
C TYR A 110 8.86 -2.04 13.41
N PHE A 111 7.79 -1.34 13.01
CA PHE A 111 7.82 0.11 12.82
C PHE A 111 6.74 0.81 13.64
N TYR A 112 5.49 0.34 13.60
CA TYR A 112 4.42 0.97 14.38
C TYR A 112 4.60 0.74 15.89
N HIS A 113 4.81 -0.51 16.31
CA HIS A 113 5.06 -0.85 17.72
C HIS A 113 6.40 -0.30 18.23
N GLU A 114 7.33 0.02 17.32
CA GLU A 114 8.59 0.72 17.63
C GLU A 114 8.46 2.26 17.56
N LYS A 115 7.25 2.79 17.32
CA LYS A 115 6.95 4.24 17.22
C LYS A 115 7.73 4.98 16.12
N LYS A 116 8.12 4.27 15.06
CA LYS A 116 8.78 4.85 13.87
C LYS A 116 7.80 5.32 12.80
N ILE A 117 6.61 4.74 12.79
CA ILE A 117 5.47 5.16 11.97
C ILE A 117 4.24 5.29 12.86
N GLU A 118 3.26 6.07 12.41
CA GLU A 118 2.02 6.36 13.12
C GLU A 118 0.88 5.48 12.60
N LYS A 119 -0.31 5.61 13.20
CA LYS A 119 -1.47 4.80 12.80
C LYS A 119 -1.90 5.13 11.38
N GLU A 120 -1.82 6.41 11.04
CA GLU A 120 -2.15 7.01 9.76
C GLU A 120 -1.26 6.44 8.64
N ASP A 121 0.02 6.20 8.91
CA ASP A 121 0.93 5.56 7.95
C ASP A 121 0.53 4.11 7.66
N VAL A 122 0.06 3.39 8.69
CA VAL A 122 -0.44 2.02 8.54
C VAL A 122 -1.76 2.00 7.77
N GLU A 123 -2.65 2.96 8.03
CA GLU A 123 -3.92 3.14 7.32
C GLU A 123 -3.71 3.43 5.85
N ILE A 124 -2.74 4.28 5.48
CA ILE A 124 -2.34 4.51 4.08
C ILE A 124 -2.00 3.19 3.37
N VAL A 125 -1.18 2.34 4.00
CA VAL A 125 -0.80 1.05 3.41
C VAL A 125 -2.03 0.16 3.26
N ILE A 126 -2.88 0.08 4.27
CA ILE A 126 -4.10 -0.73 4.24
C ILE A 126 -5.05 -0.27 3.15
N GLU A 127 -5.40 1.02 3.13
CA GLU A 127 -6.29 1.60 2.12
C GLU A 127 -5.78 1.32 0.70
N SER A 128 -4.48 1.44 0.48
CA SER A 128 -3.87 1.16 -0.83
C SER A 128 -4.05 -0.30 -1.26
N ILE A 129 -3.87 -1.26 -0.35
CA ILE A 129 -4.06 -2.69 -0.65
C ILE A 129 -5.54 -2.99 -0.92
N SER A 130 -6.44 -2.36 -0.16
CA SER A 130 -7.90 -2.59 -0.21
C SER A 130 -8.53 -2.16 -1.53
N LYS A 131 -7.99 -1.08 -2.11
CA LYS A 131 -8.46 -0.53 -3.38
C LYS A 131 -8.05 -1.42 -4.57
N VAL A 132 -7.03 -2.27 -4.42
CA VAL A 132 -6.44 -3.04 -5.52
C VAL A 132 -6.73 -4.54 -5.41
N LEU A 133 -6.88 -5.10 -4.21
CA LEU A 133 -7.20 -6.52 -4.05
C LEU A 133 -8.72 -6.75 -4.08
N GLU A 134 -9.19 -7.48 -5.09
CA GLU A 134 -10.54 -8.03 -5.13
C GLU A 134 -10.71 -9.06 -3.99
N ARG A 135 -11.41 -8.64 -2.93
CA ARG A 135 -12.17 -9.42 -1.91
C ARG A 135 -11.55 -10.62 -1.18
N GLU A 136 -10.58 -11.36 -1.70
CA GLU A 136 -10.16 -12.63 -1.10
C GLU A 136 -9.13 -12.49 0.03
N ASP A 137 -8.29 -11.45 0.00
CA ASP A 137 -7.19 -11.31 0.96
C ASP A 137 -7.49 -10.36 2.14
N ILE A 138 -8.45 -9.43 2.02
CA ILE A 138 -8.73 -8.42 3.05
C ILE A 138 -10.24 -8.16 3.22
N GLU A 139 -10.99 -9.15 3.68
CA GLU A 139 -12.42 -8.96 4.04
C GLU A 139 -12.63 -8.11 5.32
N THR A 140 -11.58 -7.53 5.91
CA THR A 140 -11.66 -6.78 7.18
C THR A 140 -11.75 -5.27 7.00
N ILE A 141 -12.33 -4.80 5.89
CA ILE A 141 -12.44 -3.37 5.61
C ILE A 141 -13.89 -3.09 5.28
N VAL A 142 -14.66 -2.96 6.36
CA VAL A 142 -16.07 -2.56 6.37
C VAL A 142 -16.27 -1.23 5.60
N GLU A 143 -15.22 -0.41 5.45
CA GLU A 143 -15.19 0.83 4.66
C GLU A 143 -15.14 0.63 3.14
N THR A 144 -14.74 -0.55 2.63
CA THR A 144 -14.80 -0.84 1.18
C THR A 144 -16.24 -0.89 0.68
N LYS A 145 -17.22 -1.13 1.56
CA LYS A 145 -18.62 -1.14 1.17
C LYS A 145 -19.09 0.26 0.78
N GLU A 146 -18.78 1.30 1.56
CA GLU A 146 -19.15 2.69 1.26
C GLU A 146 -18.37 3.26 0.06
N LEU A 147 -17.07 2.94 -0.08
CA LEU A 147 -16.27 3.32 -1.25
C LEU A 147 -16.77 2.62 -2.54
N ARG A 148 -17.18 1.36 -2.44
CA ARG A 148 -17.76 0.60 -3.56
C ARG A 148 -19.16 1.09 -3.89
N GLU A 149 -19.95 1.46 -2.90
CA GLU A 149 -21.28 2.05 -3.08
C GLU A 149 -21.14 3.41 -3.78
N ARG A 150 -20.21 4.27 -3.32
CA ARG A 150 -19.89 5.54 -3.98
C ARG A 150 -19.29 5.38 -5.39
N ALA A 151 -18.47 4.37 -5.65
CA ALA A 151 -17.97 4.09 -7.00
C ALA A 151 -19.04 3.48 -7.92
N SER A 152 -20.00 2.73 -7.35
CA SER A 152 -21.11 2.14 -8.09
C SER A 152 -22.23 3.14 -8.39
N TYR A 153 -22.34 4.22 -7.62
CA TYR A 153 -23.36 5.28 -7.78
C TYR A 153 -22.78 6.64 -8.22
N GLY A 154 -21.48 6.87 -8.07
CA GLY A 154 -20.77 8.11 -8.39
C GLY A 154 -19.84 7.93 -9.58
N ALA A 155 -20.42 7.70 -10.76
CA ALA A 155 -19.69 7.62 -12.04
C ALA A 155 -19.30 9.01 -12.59
N SER A 156 -18.97 10.00 -11.73
CA SER A 156 -18.56 11.33 -12.17
C SER A 156 -17.04 11.45 -12.27
N TYR A 157 -16.57 12.19 -13.27
CA TYR A 157 -15.15 12.49 -13.52
C TYR A 157 -14.42 12.99 -12.27
N GLU A 158 -15.04 13.94 -11.57
CA GLU A 158 -14.49 14.54 -10.36
C GLU A 158 -14.27 13.52 -9.23
N PHE A 159 -15.13 12.49 -9.14
CA PHE A 159 -14.98 11.46 -8.12
C PHE A 159 -13.79 10.54 -8.41
N GLU A 160 -13.65 10.05 -9.65
CA GLU A 160 -12.51 9.19 -10.01
C GLU A 160 -11.17 9.95 -9.91
N GLU A 161 -11.13 11.21 -10.36
CA GLU A 161 -9.95 12.06 -10.22
C GLU A 161 -9.58 12.29 -8.74
N SER A 162 -10.58 12.51 -7.87
CA SER A 162 -10.35 12.63 -6.41
C SER A 162 -9.73 11.38 -5.78
N LEU A 163 -10.07 10.18 -6.29
CA LEU A 163 -9.47 8.93 -5.83
C LEU A 163 -8.01 8.83 -6.24
N VAL A 164 -7.66 9.28 -7.44
CA VAL A 164 -6.28 9.33 -7.94
C VAL A 164 -5.45 10.33 -7.14
N GLU A 165 -5.96 11.54 -6.90
CA GLU A 165 -5.26 12.55 -6.08
C GLU A 165 -5.04 12.06 -4.64
N THR A 166 -6.02 11.38 -4.06
CA THR A 166 -5.86 10.75 -2.74
C THR A 166 -4.77 9.67 -2.77
N ALA A 167 -4.76 8.80 -3.78
CA ALA A 167 -3.74 7.77 -3.93
C ALA A 167 -2.33 8.36 -4.11
N LYS A 168 -2.21 9.43 -4.91
CA LYS A 168 -0.98 10.19 -5.12
C LYS A 168 -0.47 10.80 -3.82
N SER A 169 -1.32 11.53 -3.10
CA SER A 169 -0.98 12.17 -1.83
C SER A 169 -0.50 11.16 -0.80
N ASN A 170 -1.23 10.05 -0.66
CA ASN A 170 -0.86 8.94 0.22
C ASN A 170 0.49 8.31 -0.17
N ALA A 171 0.73 8.09 -1.46
CA ALA A 171 1.99 7.53 -1.95
C ALA A 171 3.17 8.44 -1.64
N ILE A 172 3.05 9.75 -1.93
CA ILE A 172 4.09 10.74 -1.64
C ILE A 172 4.37 10.78 -0.14
N LYS A 173 3.33 10.93 0.69
CA LYS A 173 3.46 11.03 2.15
C LYS A 173 4.17 9.81 2.72
N PHE A 174 3.76 8.61 2.33
CA PHE A 174 4.35 7.38 2.86
C PHE A 174 5.77 7.16 2.34
N ILE A 175 6.06 7.45 1.06
CA ILE A 175 7.41 7.34 0.51
C ILE A 175 8.39 8.28 1.21
N GLU A 176 8.01 9.53 1.45
CA GLU A 176 8.86 10.49 2.18
C GLU A 176 9.06 10.08 3.65
N LYS A 177 8.05 9.48 4.29
CA LYS A 177 8.23 8.86 5.60
C LYS A 177 9.27 7.73 5.57
N VAL A 178 9.17 6.84 4.58
CA VAL A 178 10.12 5.73 4.40
C VAL A 178 11.52 6.25 4.13
N ARG A 179 11.66 7.28 3.29
CA ARG A 179 12.92 7.97 3.00
C ARG A 179 13.59 8.44 4.29
N SER A 180 12.84 9.16 5.13
CA SER A 180 13.33 9.68 6.41
C SER A 180 13.76 8.56 7.37
N ILE A 181 13.00 7.47 7.48
CA ILE A 181 13.32 6.34 8.36
C ILE A 181 14.57 5.58 7.91
N LEU A 182 14.78 5.48 6.59
CA LEU A 182 15.91 4.76 6.00
C LEU A 182 17.16 5.63 5.80
N GLU A 183 17.07 6.94 6.03
CA GLU A 183 18.16 7.91 5.83
C GLU A 183 18.74 7.88 4.40
N ILE A 184 17.86 7.90 3.38
CA ILE A 184 18.21 7.78 1.94
C ILE A 184 17.68 8.91 1.06
#